data_AF-A0A3C1DRZ1-F1
#
_entry.id   AF-A0A3C1DRZ1-F1
#
_cell.length_a   1.000
_cell.length_b   1.000
_cell.length_c   1.000
_cell.angle_alpha   90.00
_cell.angle_beta   90.00
_cell.angle_gamma   90.00
#
_symmetry.space_group_name_H-M   'P 1'
#
loop_
_entity.id
_entity.type
_entity.pdbx_description
1 polymer ?
#
loop_
_entity_poly.entity_id
_entity_poly.type
_entity_poly.pdbx_seq_one_letter_code
_entity_poly.pdbx_strand_id
1 'polypeptide(L)'
;MKNPLLAEYFFLQIAVILATCRIVGIIARRFGQPQVVAEMIAGVCLGPSLLGLFFPELQAAIFPWDAKTRDSQSYIYPVAQLGLALYMFIVGMEFRLDIV
;
A
#
# COMPACT_ATOMS: atom_id res chain seq x y z
N MET A 1 23.37 1.14 -3.86
CA MET A 1 22.95 2.35 -3.12
C MET A 1 23.55 2.27 -1.72
N LYS A 2 24.08 3.38 -1.17
CA LYS A 2 24.52 3.41 0.24
C LYS A 2 23.30 3.15 1.14
N ASN A 3 23.43 2.26 2.13
CA ASN A 3 22.35 1.85 3.06
C ASN A 3 21.42 2.97 3.58
N PRO A 4 21.89 4.19 3.95
CA PRO A 4 20.99 5.26 4.39
C PRO A 4 19.97 5.71 3.35
N LEU A 5 20.33 5.72 2.06
CA LEU A 5 19.43 6.17 0.99
C LEU A 5 18.19 5.26 0.88
N LEU A 6 18.35 3.96 1.10
CA LEU A 6 17.24 3.00 1.05
C LEU A 6 16.18 3.28 2.11
N ALA A 7 16.60 3.70 3.32
CA ALA A 7 15.68 4.05 4.39
C ALA A 7 14.87 5.31 4.04
N GLU A 8 15.51 6.33 3.47
CA GLU A 8 14.85 7.56 3.02
C GLU A 8 13.77 7.25 1.97
N TYR A 9 14.09 6.45 0.95
CA TYR A 9 13.13 6.02 -0.06
C TYR A 9 11.99 5.18 0.53
N PHE A 10 12.28 4.29 1.48
CA PHE A 10 11.27 3.46 2.12
C PHE A 10 10.23 4.29 2.90
N PHE A 11 10.68 5.24 3.72
CA PHE A 11 9.76 6.11 4.46
C PHE A 11 8.95 7.01 3.53
N LEU A 12 9.57 7.51 2.45
CA LEU A 12 8.85 8.27 1.41
C LEU A 12 7.78 7.41 0.74
N GLN A 13 8.09 6.17 0.36
CA GLN A 13 7.14 5.24 -0.23
C GLN A 13 5.96 4.95 0.70
N ILE A 14 6.22 4.68 1.99
CA ILE A 14 5.14 4.49 2.98
C ILE A 14 4.30 5.76 3.10
N ALA A 15 4.92 6.94 3.16
CA ALA A 15 4.18 8.21 3.23
C ALA A 15 3.26 8.40 2.02
N VAL A 16 3.73 8.10 0.81
CA VAL A 16 2.93 8.15 -0.43
C VAL A 16 1.78 7.15 -0.40
N ILE A 17 2.03 5.90 0.04
CA ILE A 17 0.99 4.87 0.17
C ILE A 17 -0.10 5.32 1.15
N LEU A 18 0.29 5.74 2.36
CA LEU A 18 -0.65 6.17 3.40
C LEU A 18 -1.45 7.42 2.99
N ALA A 19 -0.79 8.40 2.36
CA ALA A 19 -1.45 9.60 1.84
C ALA A 19 -2.49 9.24 0.77
N THR A 20 -2.13 8.35 -0.16
CA THR A 20 -3.04 7.91 -1.22
C THR A 20 -4.21 7.12 -0.64
N CYS A 21 -3.98 6.17 0.26
CA CYS A 21 -5.04 5.44 0.96
C CYS A 21 -5.99 6.38 1.71
N ARG A 22 -5.48 7.45 2.33
CA ARG A 22 -6.31 8.46 3.00
C ARG A 22 -7.17 9.24 2.03
N ILE A 23 -6.60 9.73 0.93
CA ILE A 23 -7.32 10.50 -0.09
C ILE A 23 -8.41 9.63 -0.71
N VAL A 24 -8.06 8.44 -1.18
CA VAL A 24 -9.01 7.49 -1.77
C VAL A 24 -10.05 7.06 -0.73
N GLY A 25 -9.66 6.84 0.53
CA GLY A 25 -10.57 6.50 1.62
C GLY A 25 -11.57 7.59 1.98
N ILE A 26 -11.21 8.86 1.87
CA ILE A 26 -12.15 9.98 2.05
C ILE A 26 -13.13 10.03 0.88
N ILE A 27 -12.65 9.83 -0.35
CA ILE A 27 -13.48 9.81 -1.56
C ILE A 27 -14.45 8.63 -1.51
N ALA A 28 -13.94 7.42 -1.28
CA ALA A 28 -14.70 6.17 -1.21
C ALA A 28 -15.78 6.20 -0.13
N ARG A 29 -15.50 6.82 1.03
CA ARG A 29 -16.51 7.03 2.08
C ARG A 29 -17.71 7.85 1.62
N ARG A 30 -17.50 8.84 0.73
CA ARG A 30 -18.63 9.60 0.15
C ARG A 30 -19.53 8.73 -0.73
N PHE A 31 -19.01 7.63 -1.26
CA PHE A 31 -19.77 6.65 -2.05
C PHE A 31 -20.27 5.46 -1.22
N GLY A 32 -20.15 5.50 0.11
CA GLY A 32 -20.58 4.41 1.00
C GLY A 32 -19.68 3.16 0.94
N GLN A 33 -18.48 3.26 0.38
CA GLN A 33 -17.56 2.13 0.30
C GLN A 33 -16.77 1.96 1.61
N PRO A 34 -16.56 0.73 2.09
CA PRO A 34 -15.76 0.45 3.28
C PRO A 34 -14.28 0.79 3.04
N GLN A 35 -13.54 1.05 4.12
CA GLN A 35 -12.14 1.48 4.05
C GLN A 35 -11.23 0.48 3.34
N VAL A 36 -11.43 -0.82 3.55
CA VAL A 36 -10.62 -1.87 2.92
C VAL A 36 -10.70 -1.81 1.40
N VAL A 37 -11.88 -1.52 0.83
CA VAL A 37 -12.05 -1.37 -0.63
C VAL A 37 -11.28 -0.16 -1.14
N ALA A 38 -11.27 0.94 -0.38
CA ALA A 38 -10.49 2.13 -0.75
C ALA A 38 -8.98 1.87 -0.75
N GLU A 39 -8.48 1.07 0.18
CA GLU A 39 -7.07 0.67 0.25
C GLU A 39 -6.68 -0.21 -0.94
N MET A 40 -7.55 -1.15 -1.34
CA MET A 40 -7.35 -1.94 -2.55
C MET A 40 -7.29 -1.07 -3.81
N ILE A 41 -8.20 -0.09 -3.94
CA ILE A 41 -8.21 0.86 -5.06
C ILE A 41 -6.93 1.70 -5.07
N ALA A 42 -6.51 2.23 -3.91
CA ALA A 42 -5.28 3.00 -3.78
C ALA A 42 -4.04 2.18 -4.21
N GLY A 43 -3.99 0.89 -3.84
CA GLY A 43 -2.94 -0.02 -4.29
C GLY A 43 -2.91 -0.21 -5.81
N VAL A 44 -4.07 -0.35 -6.45
CA VAL A 44 -4.16 -0.43 -7.91
C VAL A 44 -3.75 0.90 -8.56
N CYS A 45 -4.17 2.03 -7.99
CA CYS A 45 -3.81 3.37 -8.48
C CYS A 45 -2.30 3.63 -8.42
N LEU A 46 -1.62 3.19 -7.36
CA LEU A 46 -0.17 3.34 -7.20
C LEU A 46 0.65 2.24 -7.90
N GLY A 47 -0.01 1.16 -8.31
CA GLY A 47 0.63 0.01 -8.94
C GLY A 47 0.87 0.20 -10.45
N PRO A 48 1.63 -0.74 -11.05
CA PRO A 48 1.92 -0.78 -12.49
C PRO A 48 0.66 -0.76 -13.37
N SER A 49 -0.44 -1.31 -12.87
CA SER A 49 -1.69 -1.42 -13.61
C SER A 49 -2.32 -0.09 -13.97
N LEU A 50 -2.06 0.99 -13.21
CA LEU A 50 -2.68 2.29 -13.44
C LEU A 50 -1.62 3.40 -13.50
N LEU A 51 -0.83 3.60 -12.43
CA LEU A 51 0.24 4.60 -12.45
C LEU A 51 1.24 4.32 -13.57
N GLY A 52 1.59 3.06 -13.77
CA GLY A 52 2.61 2.64 -14.74
C GLY A 52 2.13 2.70 -16.17
N LEU A 53 0.81 2.60 -16.38
CA LEU A 53 0.20 2.74 -17.70
C LEU A 53 0.15 4.21 -18.15
N PHE A 54 -0.21 5.13 -17.25
CA PHE A 54 -0.34 6.55 -17.57
C PHE A 54 0.96 7.34 -17.42
N PHE A 55 1.78 7.00 -16.41
CA PHE A 55 3.01 7.72 -16.05
C PHE A 55 4.14 6.74 -15.67
N PRO A 56 4.71 6.01 -16.64
CA PRO A 56 5.76 5.01 -16.39
C PRO A 56 7.02 5.60 -15.74
N GLU A 57 7.41 6.83 -16.11
CA GLU A 57 8.57 7.53 -15.51
C GLU A 57 8.35 7.87 -14.04
N LEU A 58 7.14 8.32 -13.68
CA LEU A 58 6.78 8.65 -12.31
C LEU A 58 6.72 7.40 -11.44
N GLN A 59 6.21 6.29 -12.00
CA GLN A 59 6.24 5.02 -11.30
C GLN A 59 7.67 4.54 -11.07
N ALA A 60 8.53 4.60 -12.08
CA ALA A 60 9.93 4.18 -11.95
C ALA A 60 10.70 5.04 -10.92
N ALA A 61 10.32 6.32 -10.77
CA ALA A 61 10.92 7.22 -9.79
C ALA A 61 10.48 6.94 -8.34
N ILE A 62 9.19 6.62 -8.11
CA ILE A 62 8.63 6.41 -6.77
C ILE A 62 8.76 4.94 -6.34
N PHE A 63 8.47 4.01 -7.25
CA PHE A 63 8.51 2.57 -7.07
C PHE A 63 9.37 1.94 -8.17
N PRO A 64 10.71 2.01 -8.07
CA PRO A 64 11.58 1.28 -8.98
C PRO A 64 11.21 -0.21 -8.91
N TRP A 65 10.84 -0.76 -10.07
CA TRP A 65 10.39 -2.14 -10.24
C TRP A 65 11.45 -2.90 -11.03
N ASP A 66 12.70 -2.84 -10.56
CA ASP A 66 13.82 -3.52 -11.21
C ASP A 66 14.40 -4.57 -10.27
N ALA A 67 14.02 -5.82 -10.50
CA ALA A 67 14.44 -7.01 -9.76
C ALA A 67 15.97 -7.17 -9.62
N LYS A 68 16.79 -6.40 -10.36
CA LYS A 68 18.26 -6.39 -10.25
C LYS A 68 18.81 -5.34 -9.29
N THR A 69 18.06 -4.29 -8.96
CA THR A 69 18.50 -3.26 -8.01
C THR A 69 17.96 -3.61 -6.63
N ARG A 70 18.76 -3.40 -5.59
CA ARG A 70 18.38 -3.69 -4.20
C ARG A 70 17.18 -2.83 -3.81
N ASP A 71 15.99 -3.37 -4.02
CA ASP A 71 14.73 -2.64 -3.96
C ASP A 71 14.20 -2.52 -2.53
N SER A 72 13.77 -1.32 -2.17
CA SER A 72 12.96 -1.04 -0.96
C SER A 72 11.70 -1.91 -0.88
N GLN A 73 11.24 -2.45 -2.01
CA GLN A 73 10.12 -3.40 -2.09
C GLN A 73 10.34 -4.68 -1.27
N SER A 74 11.59 -5.15 -1.12
CA SER A 74 11.89 -6.33 -0.29
C SER A 74 11.55 -6.13 1.20
N TYR A 75 11.47 -4.88 1.66
CA TYR A 75 11.08 -4.55 3.03
C TYR A 75 9.58 -4.23 3.15
N ILE A 76 8.96 -3.65 2.12
CA ILE A 76 7.53 -3.31 2.13
C ILE A 76 6.67 -4.57 2.18
N TYR A 77 7.01 -5.61 1.39
CA TYR A 77 6.17 -6.80 1.30
C TYR A 77 6.03 -7.57 2.64
N PRO A 78 7.11 -7.90 3.37
CA PRO A 78 6.99 -8.56 4.68
C PRO A 78 6.25 -7.70 5.70
N VAL A 79 6.48 -6.38 5.71
CA VAL A 79 5.80 -5.46 6.63
C VAL A 79 4.29 -5.40 6.34
N ALA A 80 3.91 -5.35 5.06
CA ALA A 80 2.51 -5.36 4.65
C ALA A 80 1.82 -6.70 5.01
N GLN A 81 2.50 -7.83 4.82
CA GLN A 81 1.99 -9.15 5.21
C GLN A 81 1.78 -9.25 6.71
N LEU A 82 2.73 -8.76 7.51
CA LEU A 82 2.60 -8.72 8.95
C LEU A 82 1.42 -7.83 9.38
N GLY A 83 1.27 -6.65 8.78
CA GLY A 83 0.13 -5.77 9.03
C GLY A 83 -1.21 -6.41 8.67
N LEU A 84 -1.30 -7.09 7.52
CA LEU A 84 -2.49 -7.81 7.10
C LEU A 84 -2.84 -8.96 8.04
N ALA A 85 -1.84 -9.73 8.47
CA ALA A 85 -2.02 -10.82 9.42
C ALA A 85 -2.57 -10.31 10.76
N LEU A 86 -1.99 -9.23 11.30
CA LEU A 86 -2.49 -8.57 12.51
C LEU A 86 -3.91 -8.03 12.33
N TYR A 87 -4.21 -7.42 11.19
CA TYR A 87 -5.56 -6.93 10.87
C TYR A 87 -6.58 -8.07 10.85
N MET A 88 -6.30 -9.16 10.12
CA MET A 88 -7.20 -10.32 10.04
C MET A 88 -7.37 -10.99 11.40
N PHE A 89 -6.34 -11.00 12.24
CA PHE A 89 -6.44 -11.48 13.61
C PHE A 89 -7.40 -10.63 14.45
N ILE A 90 -7.32 -9.30 14.37
CA ILE A 90 -8.24 -8.39 15.06
C ILE A 90 -9.68 -8.58 14.57
N VAL A 91 -9.88 -8.62 13.25
CA VAL A 91 -11.19 -8.89 12.64
C VAL A 91 -11.78 -10.21 13.15
N GLY A 92 -10.95 -11.25 13.30
CA GLY A 92 -11.36 -12.53 13.88
C GLY A 92 -11.75 -12.45 15.36
N MET A 93 -11.09 -11.60 16.15
CA MET A 93 -11.43 -11.38 17.58
C MET A 93 -12.72 -10.58 17.76
N GLU A 94 -13.04 -9.67 16.83
CA GLU A 94 -14.30 -8.91 16.84
C GLU A 94 -15.49 -9.73 16.32
N PHE A 95 -15.23 -10.91 15.73
CA PHE A 95 -16.26 -11.76 15.16
C PHE A 95 -17.17 -12.34 16.25
N ARG A 96 -18.40 -11.84 16.29
CA ARG A 96 -19.46 -12.27 17.20
C ARG A 96 -20.21 -13.46 16.62
N LEU A 97 -19.95 -14.65 17.16
CA LEU A 97 -20.61 -15.90 16.78
C LEU A 97 -22.07 -15.99 17.24
N ASP A 98 -22.50 -15.11 18.15
CA ASP A 98 -23.83 -15.14 18.74
C ASP A 98 -24.94 -14.55 17.84
N ILE A 99 -24.58 -14.10 16.64
CA ILE A 99 -25.48 -13.45 15.67
C ILE A 99 -25.74 -14.35 14.43
N VAL A 100 -25.19 -15.57 14.40
CA VAL A 100 -25.36 -16.57 13.32
C VAL A 100 -26.18 -17.76 13.78
#